data_AF-A0A7C5GQT4-F1
#
_entry.id   AF-A0A7C5GQT4-F1
#
_cell.length_a   1.000
_cell.length_b   1.000
_cell.length_c   1.000
_cell.angle_alpha   90.00
_cell.angle_beta   90.00
_cell.angle_gamma   90.00
#
_symmetry.space_group_name_H-M   'P 1'
#
loop_
_entity.id
_entity.type
_entity.pdbx_description
1 polymer ?
#
loop_
_entity_poly.entity_id
_entity_poly.type
_entity_poly.pdbx_seq_one_letter_code
_entity_poly.pdbx_strand_id
1 'polypeptide(L)'
;MQNRLYFENLDTFDREKKELMTKIEEERGTIGYYNLPKQNIDEILDFVDSFDKNIENIMVLGIGGSSLGAKAIFEFLKPMEKPKRELFFFESTDPLNIEYLLKQVDIDKTHFLVISKSGGTVETISILKYIFSQKSNKENFTFITDTGSNLDKFAQDLGSKVFYLPANVGGRFSVLSVVGLIPLALCGVDIKSLLEGANEVSDSFFNNKEINSTLLDKAIFYAKNHEKYSINSIFAYSESLKYFTEWFVQLWGESLGKKHRDSICNIGLTPIGLIGPKDQHSFLQLIMEGKRDKTVTFIKLKEFNPKLNIPAITLPHLEALDILNNISFHDLINMQCDSIIEALLNEKEIPVDKIEILAVDAKSIGGLMYYYELLTSLVGQLLGVDTYNQPGVEAGKIILKEKLSSISK
;
A
#
# COMPACT_ATOMS: atom_id res chain seq x y z
N MET A 1 7.25 11.00 -11.33
CA MET A 1 7.24 11.30 -9.88
C MET A 1 8.46 12.16 -9.58
N GLN A 2 8.29 13.26 -8.85
CA GLN A 2 9.40 14.11 -8.39
C GLN A 2 9.53 13.97 -6.88
N ASN A 3 10.77 13.88 -6.39
CA ASN A 3 11.03 13.75 -4.97
C ASN A 3 12.05 14.81 -4.54
N ARG A 4 11.75 15.52 -3.46
CA ARG A 4 12.60 16.54 -2.88
C ARG A 4 12.76 16.32 -1.38
N LEU A 5 14.00 16.13 -0.94
CA LEU A 5 14.37 16.09 0.47
C LEU A 5 14.72 17.49 0.96
N TYR A 6 14.31 17.86 2.18
CA TYR A 6 14.64 19.15 2.79
C TYR A 6 15.54 19.03 4.03
N PHE A 7 16.13 17.86 4.28
CA PHE A 7 17.08 17.62 5.36
C PHE A 7 18.51 17.41 4.82
N GLU A 8 19.51 17.84 5.61
CA GLU A 8 20.93 17.93 5.21
C GLU A 8 21.69 16.59 5.20
N ASN A 9 22.88 16.61 4.58
CA ASN A 9 23.89 15.53 4.41
C ASN A 9 23.65 14.50 3.29
N LEU A 10 23.59 14.94 2.04
CA LEU A 10 23.44 14.05 0.87
C LEU A 10 24.80 13.65 0.23
N ASP A 11 25.87 14.42 0.46
CA ASP A 11 27.16 14.25 -0.24
C ASP A 11 28.25 13.53 0.58
N THR A 12 27.98 13.18 1.85
CA THR A 12 29.00 12.61 2.76
C THR A 12 28.96 11.09 2.90
N PHE A 13 28.07 10.40 2.16
CA PHE A 13 27.77 8.98 2.38
C PHE A 13 28.10 8.07 1.19
N ASP A 14 28.97 8.49 0.27
CA ASP A 14 29.31 7.71 -0.94
C ASP A 14 29.69 6.25 -0.66
N ARG A 15 30.46 6.02 0.41
CA ARG A 15 30.83 4.67 0.83
C ARG A 15 29.61 3.85 1.26
N GLU A 16 28.75 4.41 2.10
CA GLU A 16 27.55 3.73 2.61
C GLU A 16 26.54 3.49 1.49
N LYS A 17 26.37 4.45 0.59
CA LYS A 17 25.57 4.32 -0.64
C LYS A 17 26.06 3.13 -1.47
N LYS A 18 27.37 3.04 -1.70
CA LYS A 18 27.96 1.94 -2.48
C LYS A 18 27.79 0.58 -1.79
N GLU A 19 28.04 0.50 -0.49
CA GLU A 19 27.85 -0.73 0.30
C GLU A 19 26.39 -1.17 0.31
N LEU A 20 25.45 -0.24 0.48
CA LEU A 20 24.00 -0.50 0.43
C LEU A 20 23.57 -0.99 -0.96
N MET A 21 24.03 -0.33 -2.03
CA MET A 21 23.73 -0.76 -3.40
C MET A 21 24.20 -2.20 -3.66
N THR A 22 25.40 -2.58 -3.21
CA THR A 22 25.88 -3.96 -3.34
C THR A 22 24.95 -4.95 -2.63
N LYS A 23 24.54 -4.66 -1.39
CA LYS A 23 23.63 -5.54 -0.64
C LYS A 23 22.26 -5.68 -1.31
N ILE A 24 21.71 -4.58 -1.83
CA ILE A 24 20.41 -4.59 -2.50
C ILE A 24 20.49 -5.34 -3.83
N GLU A 25 21.57 -5.20 -4.59
CA GLU A 25 21.77 -5.99 -5.82
C GLU A 25 21.85 -7.49 -5.54
N GLU A 26 22.53 -7.91 -4.48
CA GLU A 26 22.55 -9.30 -4.02
C GLU A 26 21.16 -9.77 -3.58
N GLU A 27 20.43 -8.92 -2.86
CA GLU A 27 19.09 -9.21 -2.34
C GLU A 27 18.07 -9.52 -3.45
N ARG A 28 18.15 -8.81 -4.59
CA ARG A 28 17.30 -9.06 -5.78
C ARG A 28 17.39 -10.49 -6.32
N GLY A 29 18.49 -11.19 -6.05
CA GLY A 29 18.68 -12.59 -6.44
C GLY A 29 17.83 -13.56 -5.62
N THR A 30 17.35 -13.15 -4.44
CA THR A 30 16.59 -14.03 -3.53
C THR A 30 15.18 -13.51 -3.26
N ILE A 31 14.98 -12.19 -3.23
CA ILE A 31 13.70 -11.56 -2.92
C ILE A 31 12.94 -11.23 -4.21
N GLY A 32 11.72 -11.73 -4.34
CA GLY A 32 11.00 -11.75 -5.61
C GLY A 32 10.36 -10.42 -6.01
N TYR A 33 10.02 -9.55 -5.05
CA TYR A 33 9.19 -8.37 -5.34
C TYR A 33 9.88 -7.40 -6.31
N TYR A 34 11.21 -7.30 -6.25
CA TYR A 34 12.05 -6.48 -7.14
C TYR A 34 11.80 -6.75 -8.63
N ASN A 35 11.38 -7.97 -8.97
CA ASN A 35 11.20 -8.41 -10.36
C ASN A 35 9.73 -8.37 -10.80
N LEU A 36 8.78 -8.13 -9.89
CA LEU A 36 7.35 -8.03 -10.23
C LEU A 36 7.04 -6.97 -11.30
N PRO A 37 7.69 -5.79 -11.34
CA PRO A 37 7.41 -4.80 -12.39
C PRO A 37 7.62 -5.31 -13.82
N LYS A 38 8.45 -6.35 -14.01
CA LYS A 38 8.79 -6.94 -15.32
C LYS A 38 8.14 -8.31 -15.56
N GLN A 39 7.20 -8.72 -14.70
CA GLN A 39 6.59 -10.05 -14.80
C GLN A 39 5.71 -10.21 -16.06
N ASN A 40 5.56 -11.45 -16.53
CA ASN A 40 4.58 -11.78 -17.55
C ASN A 40 3.16 -11.75 -16.93
N ILE A 41 2.22 -11.09 -17.62
CA ILE A 41 0.83 -10.96 -17.18
C ILE A 41 -0.17 -11.61 -18.14
N ASP A 42 0.29 -12.36 -19.14
CA ASP A 42 -0.55 -12.92 -20.21
C ASP A 42 -1.61 -13.85 -19.62
N GLU A 43 -1.24 -14.70 -18.65
CA GLU A 43 -2.19 -15.57 -17.97
C GLU A 43 -3.30 -14.80 -17.24
N ILE A 44 -2.99 -13.61 -16.70
CA ILE A 44 -3.97 -12.75 -16.03
C ILE A 44 -4.91 -12.14 -17.07
N LEU A 45 -4.38 -11.68 -18.20
CA LEU A 45 -5.17 -11.10 -19.28
C LEU A 45 -6.09 -12.14 -19.92
N ASP A 46 -5.60 -13.34 -20.20
CA ASP A 46 -6.38 -14.46 -20.73
C ASP A 46 -7.53 -14.84 -19.77
N PHE A 47 -7.26 -14.82 -18.46
CA PHE A 47 -8.29 -15.06 -17.45
C PHE A 47 -9.35 -13.98 -17.42
N VAL A 48 -8.96 -12.70 -17.55
CA VAL A 48 -9.90 -11.56 -17.59
C VAL A 48 -10.77 -11.60 -18.85
N ASP A 49 -10.20 -12.00 -19.98
CA ASP A 49 -10.89 -12.08 -21.28
C ASP A 49 -11.91 -13.22 -21.33
N SER A 50 -11.60 -14.35 -20.70
CA SER A 50 -12.51 -15.50 -20.54
C SER A 50 -13.50 -15.36 -19.40
N PHE A 51 -13.39 -14.31 -18.59
CA PHE A 51 -14.19 -14.12 -17.38
C PHE A 51 -15.67 -13.86 -17.68
N ASP A 52 -16.57 -14.44 -16.88
CA ASP A 52 -18.01 -14.27 -17.05
C ASP A 52 -18.42 -12.79 -16.99
N LYS A 53 -19.13 -12.36 -18.03
CA LYS A 53 -19.60 -10.98 -18.21
C LYS A 53 -20.83 -10.68 -17.36
N ASN A 54 -21.52 -11.69 -16.84
CA ASN A 54 -22.66 -11.52 -15.94
C ASN A 54 -22.25 -11.22 -14.49
N ILE A 55 -20.96 -11.43 -14.15
CA ILE A 55 -20.42 -11.07 -12.84
C ILE A 55 -20.26 -9.56 -12.77
N GLU A 56 -20.96 -8.95 -11.81
CA GLU A 56 -20.96 -7.51 -11.54
C GLU A 56 -20.03 -7.16 -10.38
N ASN A 57 -19.78 -8.10 -9.47
CA ASN A 57 -19.04 -7.87 -8.23
C ASN A 57 -17.87 -8.85 -8.06
N ILE A 58 -16.74 -8.34 -7.61
CA ILE A 58 -15.58 -9.11 -7.19
C ILE A 58 -15.42 -8.96 -5.68
N MET A 59 -15.33 -10.09 -4.98
CA MET A 59 -15.14 -10.13 -3.52
C MET A 59 -13.81 -10.79 -3.18
N VAL A 60 -12.89 -10.00 -2.62
CA VAL A 60 -11.60 -10.48 -2.13
C VAL A 60 -11.77 -10.97 -0.69
N LEU A 61 -11.52 -12.26 -0.48
CA LEU A 61 -11.42 -12.90 0.82
C LEU A 61 -9.93 -13.01 1.16
N GLY A 62 -9.42 -12.00 1.86
CA GLY A 62 -8.01 -11.83 2.17
C GLY A 62 -7.83 -10.75 3.22
N ILE A 63 -6.72 -10.79 3.94
CA ILE A 63 -6.41 -9.81 4.99
C ILE A 63 -4.94 -9.39 4.90
N GLY A 64 -4.66 -8.14 5.27
CA GLY A 64 -3.31 -7.59 5.27
C GLY A 64 -2.74 -7.52 3.85
N GLY A 65 -1.56 -8.12 3.62
CA GLY A 65 -0.91 -8.11 2.31
C GLY A 65 -1.74 -8.79 1.20
N SER A 66 -2.74 -9.61 1.55
CA SER A 66 -3.65 -10.25 0.60
C SER A 66 -4.85 -9.39 0.18
N SER A 67 -4.95 -8.14 0.65
CA SER A 67 -6.08 -7.25 0.37
C SER A 67 -5.68 -5.78 0.24
N LEU A 68 -4.90 -5.28 1.20
CA LEU A 68 -4.70 -3.85 1.43
C LEU A 68 -4.05 -3.13 0.25
N GLY A 69 -3.09 -3.78 -0.44
CA GLY A 69 -2.45 -3.20 -1.62
C GLY A 69 -3.42 -3.04 -2.81
N ALA A 70 -4.24 -4.06 -3.09
CA ALA A 70 -5.24 -3.98 -4.15
C ALA A 70 -6.31 -2.93 -3.82
N LYS A 71 -6.74 -2.86 -2.56
CA LYS A 71 -7.67 -1.84 -2.05
C LYS A 71 -7.11 -0.44 -2.21
N ALA A 72 -5.83 -0.25 -1.87
CA ALA A 72 -5.14 1.03 -2.02
C ALA A 72 -5.10 1.51 -3.46
N ILE A 73 -4.81 0.63 -4.42
CA ILE A 73 -4.81 1.00 -5.84
C ILE A 73 -6.23 1.25 -6.34
N PHE A 74 -7.17 0.37 -6.04
CA PHE A 74 -8.54 0.48 -6.53
C PHE A 74 -9.22 1.78 -6.05
N GLU A 75 -9.17 2.06 -4.75
CA GLU A 75 -9.76 3.28 -4.18
C GLU A 75 -9.01 4.55 -4.59
N PHE A 76 -7.71 4.45 -4.90
CA PHE A 76 -6.98 5.56 -5.49
C PHE A 76 -7.53 5.94 -6.86
N LEU A 77 -7.81 4.96 -7.73
CA LEU A 77 -8.24 5.17 -9.12
C LEU A 77 -9.74 5.47 -9.28
N LYS A 78 -10.56 4.97 -8.35
CA LYS A 78 -12.03 5.04 -8.37
C LYS A 78 -12.62 6.44 -8.67
N PRO A 79 -12.05 7.57 -8.20
CA PRO A 79 -12.58 8.89 -8.54
C PRO A 79 -12.47 9.26 -10.04
N MET A 80 -11.51 8.66 -10.75
CA MET A 80 -11.21 8.96 -12.16
C MET A 80 -11.77 7.93 -13.13
N GLU A 81 -11.82 6.67 -12.69
CA GLU A 81 -12.17 5.54 -13.53
C GLU A 81 -13.44 4.87 -12.98
N LYS A 82 -14.48 4.80 -13.82
CA LYS A 82 -15.64 3.97 -13.48
C LYS A 82 -15.22 2.51 -13.60
N PRO A 83 -15.27 1.73 -12.51
CA PRO A 83 -14.85 0.35 -12.57
C PRO A 83 -15.81 -0.48 -13.43
N LYS A 84 -15.28 -1.50 -14.11
CA LYS A 84 -16.07 -2.48 -14.88
C LYS A 84 -16.89 -3.38 -13.96
N ARG A 85 -16.39 -3.63 -12.74
CA ARG A 85 -17.00 -4.43 -11.68
C ARG A 85 -16.70 -3.78 -10.33
N GLU A 86 -17.64 -3.84 -9.41
CA GLU A 86 -17.40 -3.35 -8.05
C GLU A 86 -16.48 -4.31 -7.29
N LEU A 87 -15.55 -3.76 -6.50
CA LEU A 87 -14.57 -4.53 -5.74
C LEU A 87 -14.81 -4.36 -4.24
N PHE A 88 -15.00 -5.48 -3.55
CA PHE A 88 -15.22 -5.53 -2.11
C PHE A 88 -14.16 -6.38 -1.43
N PHE A 89 -13.88 -6.08 -0.16
CA PHE A 89 -12.84 -6.74 0.63
C PHE A 89 -13.41 -7.26 1.95
N PHE A 90 -13.27 -8.57 2.18
CA PHE A 90 -13.60 -9.25 3.44
C PHE A 90 -12.34 -9.42 4.29
N GLU A 91 -12.03 -8.38 5.05
CA GLU A 91 -10.80 -8.26 5.84
C GLU A 91 -11.02 -8.44 7.35
N SER A 92 -12.26 -8.71 7.77
CA SER A 92 -12.67 -8.77 9.18
C SER A 92 -13.60 -9.95 9.45
N THR A 93 -13.45 -10.55 10.64
CA THR A 93 -14.38 -11.56 11.18
C THR A 93 -15.54 -10.93 11.96
N ASP A 94 -15.68 -9.60 11.93
CA ASP A 94 -16.83 -8.89 12.49
C ASP A 94 -18.11 -9.26 11.72
N PRO A 95 -19.09 -9.94 12.36
CA PRO A 95 -20.31 -10.35 11.69
C PRO A 95 -21.14 -9.17 11.15
N LEU A 96 -21.07 -7.98 11.78
CA LEU A 96 -21.79 -6.80 11.29
C LEU A 96 -21.23 -6.33 9.95
N ASN A 97 -19.90 -6.35 9.81
CA ASN A 97 -19.25 -6.00 8.56
C ASN A 97 -19.53 -7.03 7.46
N ILE A 98 -19.47 -8.32 7.80
CA ILE A 98 -19.78 -9.41 6.86
C ILE A 98 -21.21 -9.27 6.33
N GLU A 99 -22.19 -9.09 7.22
CA GLU A 99 -23.59 -8.94 6.85
C GLU A 99 -23.83 -7.67 6.02
N TYR A 100 -23.19 -6.56 6.40
CA TYR A 100 -23.28 -5.29 5.65
C TYR A 100 -22.75 -5.42 4.21
N LEU A 101 -21.62 -6.11 4.01
CA LEU A 101 -21.04 -6.32 2.68
C LEU A 101 -21.90 -7.27 1.84
N LEU A 102 -22.39 -8.37 2.42
CA LEU A 102 -23.23 -9.32 1.69
C LEU A 102 -24.59 -8.72 1.28
N LYS A 103 -25.15 -7.78 2.05
CA LYS A 103 -26.39 -7.07 1.68
C LYS A 103 -26.25 -6.13 0.48
N GLN A 104 -25.02 -5.75 0.10
CA GLN A 104 -24.77 -4.84 -1.01
C GLN A 104 -24.69 -5.53 -2.37
N VAL A 105 -24.60 -6.87 -2.40
CA VAL A 105 -24.41 -7.61 -3.65
C VAL A 105 -25.44 -8.72 -3.83
N ASP A 106 -25.70 -9.04 -5.09
CA ASP A 106 -26.29 -10.32 -5.45
C ASP A 106 -25.17 -11.37 -5.48
N ILE A 107 -25.25 -12.35 -4.57
CA ILE A 107 -24.25 -13.41 -4.44
C ILE A 107 -24.09 -14.20 -5.74
N ASP A 108 -25.16 -14.41 -6.52
CA ASP A 108 -25.08 -15.19 -7.76
C ASP A 108 -24.34 -14.43 -8.87
N LYS A 109 -24.38 -13.10 -8.84
CA LYS A 109 -23.61 -12.21 -9.73
C LYS A 109 -22.25 -11.80 -9.15
N THR A 110 -21.76 -12.54 -8.16
CA THR A 110 -20.52 -12.25 -7.46
C THR A 110 -19.51 -13.38 -7.63
N HIS A 111 -18.25 -12.99 -7.88
CA HIS A 111 -17.10 -13.89 -7.92
C HIS A 111 -16.17 -13.65 -6.74
N PHE A 112 -15.67 -14.74 -6.17
CA PHE A 112 -14.89 -14.71 -4.93
C PHE A 112 -13.44 -15.05 -5.22
N LEU A 113 -12.56 -14.11 -4.91
CA LEU A 113 -11.11 -14.28 -4.94
C LEU A 113 -10.62 -14.62 -3.53
N VAL A 114 -10.25 -15.87 -3.30
CA VAL A 114 -9.76 -16.34 -1.99
C VAL A 114 -8.24 -16.27 -1.99
N ILE A 115 -7.70 -15.35 -1.19
CA ILE A 115 -6.27 -15.03 -1.19
C ILE A 115 -5.69 -15.33 0.18
N SER A 116 -4.82 -16.33 0.26
CA SER A 116 -4.09 -16.66 1.48
C SER A 116 -2.86 -17.48 1.15
N LYS A 117 -1.67 -16.87 1.22
CA LYS A 117 -0.38 -17.53 0.94
C LYS A 117 -0.22 -18.89 1.64
N SER A 118 -0.46 -18.93 2.95
CA SER A 118 -0.33 -20.14 3.76
C SER A 118 -1.45 -21.17 3.56
N GLY A 119 -2.54 -20.79 2.87
CA GLY A 119 -3.79 -21.54 2.79
C GLY A 119 -4.50 -21.83 4.13
N GLY A 120 -4.09 -21.18 5.24
CA GLY A 120 -4.59 -21.49 6.58
C GLY A 120 -4.96 -20.27 7.43
N THR A 121 -5.06 -19.10 6.83
CA THR A 121 -5.44 -17.85 7.52
C THR A 121 -6.86 -17.97 8.07
N VAL A 122 -7.02 -17.86 9.39
CA VAL A 122 -8.27 -18.21 10.10
C VAL A 122 -9.43 -17.35 9.62
N GLU A 123 -9.19 -16.06 9.45
CA GLU A 123 -10.16 -15.07 8.97
C GLU A 123 -10.66 -15.43 7.57
N THR A 124 -9.75 -15.57 6.61
CA THR A 124 -10.06 -15.96 5.22
C THR A 124 -10.83 -17.27 5.15
N ILE A 125 -10.39 -18.31 5.87
CA ILE A 125 -11.01 -19.64 5.80
C ILE A 125 -12.39 -19.64 6.47
N SER A 126 -12.57 -18.88 7.56
CA SER A 126 -13.87 -18.78 8.24
C SER A 126 -14.91 -18.12 7.34
N ILE A 127 -14.54 -17.03 6.67
CA ILE A 127 -15.42 -16.32 5.72
C ILE A 127 -15.68 -17.19 4.49
N LEU A 128 -14.66 -17.85 3.95
CA LEU A 128 -14.82 -18.81 2.86
C LEU A 128 -15.85 -19.87 3.23
N LYS A 129 -15.73 -20.53 4.40
CA LYS A 129 -16.70 -21.54 4.84
C LYS A 129 -18.13 -21.01 4.90
N TYR A 130 -18.30 -19.79 5.43
CA TYR A 130 -19.61 -19.16 5.57
C TYR A 130 -20.25 -18.82 4.22
N ILE A 131 -19.50 -18.20 3.30
CA ILE A 131 -20.01 -17.84 1.96
C ILE A 131 -20.19 -19.10 1.11
N PHE A 132 -19.23 -20.02 1.20
CA PHE A 132 -19.29 -21.29 0.47
C PHE A 132 -20.50 -22.11 0.93
N SER A 133 -20.94 -22.08 2.20
CA SER A 133 -22.14 -22.84 2.60
C SER A 133 -23.45 -22.29 2.02
N GLN A 134 -23.49 -21.01 1.63
CA GLN A 134 -24.68 -20.34 1.13
C GLN A 134 -24.87 -20.44 -0.37
N LYS A 135 -23.79 -20.60 -1.16
CA LYS A 135 -23.90 -20.65 -2.62
C LYS A 135 -24.40 -22.00 -3.13
N SER A 136 -25.30 -21.96 -4.10
CA SER A 136 -25.67 -23.11 -4.93
C SER A 136 -24.58 -23.41 -5.97
N ASN A 137 -24.07 -22.39 -6.66
CA ASN A 137 -23.00 -22.50 -7.65
C ASN A 137 -21.61 -22.32 -7.00
N LYS A 138 -20.73 -23.34 -7.14
CA LYS A 138 -19.35 -23.33 -6.63
C LYS A 138 -18.29 -22.93 -7.67
N GLU A 139 -18.69 -22.60 -8.90
CA GLU A 139 -17.77 -22.25 -9.99
C GLU A 139 -17.21 -20.82 -9.86
N ASN A 140 -17.89 -19.94 -9.11
CA ASN A 140 -17.51 -18.52 -8.95
C ASN A 140 -16.41 -18.29 -7.90
N PHE A 141 -15.43 -19.20 -7.80
CA PHE A 141 -14.30 -19.09 -6.89
C PHE A 141 -12.98 -19.19 -7.66
N THR A 142 -12.03 -18.34 -7.30
CA THR A 142 -10.65 -18.42 -7.75
C THR A 142 -9.74 -18.25 -6.56
N PHE A 143 -8.67 -19.04 -6.54
CA PHE A 143 -7.79 -19.14 -5.37
C PHE A 143 -6.40 -18.61 -5.70
N ILE A 144 -5.83 -17.85 -4.78
CA ILE A 144 -4.46 -17.33 -4.86
C ILE A 144 -3.70 -17.76 -3.61
N THR A 145 -2.73 -18.65 -3.77
CA THR A 145 -2.07 -19.33 -2.65
C THR A 145 -0.71 -19.92 -3.05
N ASP A 146 0.06 -20.45 -2.10
CA ASP A 146 1.28 -21.22 -2.39
C ASP A 146 0.93 -22.64 -2.88
N THR A 147 1.73 -23.16 -3.81
CA THR A 147 1.64 -24.54 -4.31
C THR A 147 1.77 -25.55 -3.16
N GLY A 148 0.88 -26.54 -3.12
CA GLY A 148 0.85 -27.60 -2.11
C GLY A 148 0.21 -27.20 -0.76
N SER A 149 -0.21 -25.95 -0.60
CA SER A 149 -0.98 -25.50 0.57
C SER A 149 -2.33 -26.21 0.67
N ASN A 150 -2.96 -26.15 1.86
CA ASN A 150 -4.30 -26.74 2.03
C ASN A 150 -5.35 -26.08 1.14
N LEU A 151 -5.20 -24.78 0.88
CA LEU A 151 -6.10 -24.04 0.01
C LEU A 151 -5.91 -24.42 -1.47
N ASP A 152 -4.67 -24.70 -1.89
CA ASP A 152 -4.37 -25.20 -3.24
C ASP A 152 -5.03 -26.56 -3.47
N LYS A 153 -4.83 -27.51 -2.54
CA LYS A 153 -5.48 -28.84 -2.60
C LYS A 153 -7.00 -28.73 -2.66
N PHE A 154 -7.60 -27.90 -1.82
CA PHE A 154 -9.04 -27.67 -1.83
C PHE A 154 -9.53 -27.10 -3.18
N ALA A 155 -8.80 -26.15 -3.74
CA ALA A 155 -9.15 -25.55 -5.03
C ALA A 155 -9.03 -26.55 -6.18
N GLN A 156 -8.02 -27.43 -6.15
CA GLN A 156 -7.85 -28.52 -7.11
C GLN A 156 -8.98 -29.55 -7.02
N ASP A 157 -9.34 -29.97 -5.80
CA ASP A 157 -10.47 -30.90 -5.57
C ASP A 157 -11.81 -30.30 -6.06
N LEU A 158 -11.95 -28.98 -5.97
CA LEU A 158 -13.11 -28.25 -6.47
C LEU A 158 -13.09 -28.06 -8.01
N GLY A 159 -11.94 -28.27 -8.66
CA GLY A 159 -11.76 -27.96 -10.08
C GLY A 159 -11.73 -26.46 -10.40
N SER A 160 -11.44 -25.61 -9.40
CA SER A 160 -11.40 -24.15 -9.57
C SER A 160 -10.06 -23.66 -10.12
N LYS A 161 -10.07 -22.47 -10.73
CA LYS A 161 -8.84 -21.80 -11.16
C LYS A 161 -7.99 -21.42 -9.94
N VAL A 162 -6.69 -21.72 -10.02
CA VAL A 162 -5.68 -21.36 -9.03
C VAL A 162 -4.61 -20.52 -9.70
N PHE A 163 -4.19 -19.44 -9.03
CA PHE A 163 -2.98 -18.69 -9.33
C PHE A 163 -2.00 -18.83 -8.19
N TYR A 164 -0.72 -18.97 -8.52
CA TYR A 164 0.33 -19.18 -7.53
C TYR A 164 1.07 -17.88 -7.23
N LEU A 165 1.20 -17.56 -5.95
CA LEU A 165 2.07 -16.47 -5.51
C LEU A 165 3.53 -16.94 -5.59
N PRO A 166 4.48 -16.13 -6.09
CA PRO A 166 5.89 -16.50 -6.03
C PRO A 166 6.35 -16.72 -4.58
N ALA A 167 6.97 -17.86 -4.31
CA ALA A 167 7.34 -18.27 -2.95
C ALA A 167 8.24 -17.24 -2.25
N ASN A 168 9.09 -16.56 -3.02
CA ASN A 168 10.02 -15.52 -2.56
C ASN A 168 9.43 -14.10 -2.50
N VAL A 169 8.11 -13.96 -2.64
CA VAL A 169 7.38 -12.70 -2.43
C VAL A 169 6.62 -12.77 -1.11
N GLY A 170 6.93 -11.86 -0.18
CA GLY A 170 6.20 -11.71 1.07
C GLY A 170 4.83 -11.07 0.87
N GLY A 171 3.87 -11.35 1.75
CA GLY A 171 2.48 -10.88 1.58
C GLY A 171 2.37 -9.35 1.42
N ARG A 172 3.02 -8.57 2.28
CA ARG A 172 2.98 -7.09 2.22
C ARG A 172 3.74 -6.48 1.03
N PHE A 173 4.52 -7.27 0.30
CA PHE A 173 5.23 -6.92 -0.94
C PHE A 173 4.58 -7.57 -2.18
N SER A 174 3.35 -8.10 -2.05
CA SER A 174 2.70 -8.88 -3.11
C SER A 174 1.71 -8.07 -3.96
N VAL A 175 1.57 -6.76 -3.71
CA VAL A 175 0.58 -5.91 -4.40
C VAL A 175 0.74 -5.92 -5.91
N LEU A 176 1.98 -5.93 -6.41
CA LEU A 176 2.25 -5.99 -7.84
C LEU A 176 2.22 -7.43 -8.40
N SER A 177 1.96 -8.46 -7.60
CA SER A 177 1.82 -9.85 -8.08
C SER A 177 0.37 -10.18 -8.43
N VAL A 178 0.10 -11.44 -8.78
CA VAL A 178 -1.27 -11.98 -8.96
C VAL A 178 -2.26 -11.59 -7.84
N VAL A 179 -1.78 -11.39 -6.60
CA VAL A 179 -2.60 -10.96 -5.45
C VAL A 179 -3.28 -9.62 -5.69
N GLY A 180 -2.58 -8.62 -6.23
CA GLY A 180 -3.19 -7.33 -6.54
C GLY A 180 -3.64 -7.23 -7.99
N LEU A 181 -2.89 -7.80 -8.94
CA LEU A 181 -3.16 -7.64 -10.36
C LEU A 181 -4.48 -8.28 -10.79
N ILE A 182 -4.84 -9.46 -10.28
CA ILE A 182 -6.09 -10.16 -10.65
C ILE A 182 -7.33 -9.36 -10.23
N PRO A 183 -7.53 -8.99 -8.95
CA PRO A 183 -8.70 -8.21 -8.56
C PRO A 183 -8.81 -6.89 -9.34
N LEU A 184 -7.68 -6.21 -9.54
CA LEU A 184 -7.64 -4.93 -10.27
C LEU A 184 -8.01 -5.11 -11.75
N ALA A 185 -7.43 -6.08 -12.44
CA ALA A 185 -7.69 -6.32 -13.85
C ALA A 185 -9.14 -6.76 -14.11
N LEU A 186 -9.73 -7.56 -13.22
CA LEU A 186 -11.16 -7.94 -13.30
C LEU A 186 -12.09 -6.73 -13.17
N CYS A 187 -11.66 -5.69 -12.45
CA CYS A 187 -12.39 -4.43 -12.30
C CYS A 187 -12.09 -3.43 -13.43
N GLY A 188 -11.25 -3.80 -14.40
CA GLY A 188 -10.93 -2.98 -15.57
C GLY A 188 -9.77 -2.01 -15.39
N VAL A 189 -9.00 -2.12 -14.31
CA VAL A 189 -7.79 -1.31 -14.10
C VAL A 189 -6.72 -1.71 -15.12
N ASP A 190 -6.04 -0.72 -15.70
CA ASP A 190 -4.89 -0.94 -16.58
C ASP A 190 -3.67 -1.39 -15.76
N ILE A 191 -3.58 -2.71 -15.54
CA ILE A 191 -2.47 -3.34 -14.83
C ILE A 191 -1.13 -3.23 -15.58
N LYS A 192 -1.16 -3.00 -16.90
CA LYS A 192 0.07 -2.81 -17.66
C LYS A 192 0.67 -1.45 -17.34
N SER A 193 -0.13 -0.39 -17.39
CA SER A 193 0.29 0.96 -16.97
C SER A 193 0.73 1.00 -15.50
N LEU A 194 0.07 0.23 -14.63
CA LEU A 194 0.48 0.06 -13.23
C LEU A 194 1.91 -0.49 -13.11
N LEU A 195 2.20 -1.59 -13.80
CA LEU A 195 3.54 -2.21 -13.79
C LEU A 195 4.58 -1.34 -14.49
N GLU A 196 4.21 -0.62 -15.56
CA GLU A 196 5.09 0.36 -16.21
C GLU A 196 5.54 1.45 -15.24
N GLY A 197 4.64 1.99 -14.42
CA GLY A 197 4.97 2.98 -13.40
C GLY A 197 5.94 2.45 -12.33
N ALA A 198 5.70 1.23 -11.85
CA ALA A 198 6.61 0.55 -10.94
C ALA A 198 8.00 0.32 -11.59
N ASN A 199 8.00 -0.08 -12.86
CA ASN A 199 9.21 -0.35 -13.61
C ASN A 199 10.04 0.92 -13.85
N GLU A 200 9.41 2.08 -14.08
CA GLU A 200 10.12 3.36 -14.20
C GLU A 200 10.90 3.71 -12.94
N VAL A 201 10.32 3.47 -11.75
CA VAL A 201 11.02 3.66 -10.47
C VAL A 201 12.17 2.66 -10.31
N SER A 202 11.92 1.39 -10.62
CA SER A 202 12.95 0.34 -10.59
C SER A 202 14.14 0.68 -11.50
N ASP A 203 13.88 0.96 -12.77
CA ASP A 203 14.92 1.29 -13.75
C ASP A 203 15.60 2.62 -13.42
N SER A 204 14.89 3.60 -12.85
CA SER A 204 15.51 4.84 -12.39
C SER A 204 16.46 4.61 -11.20
N PHE A 205 16.12 3.71 -10.29
CA PHE A 205 16.97 3.39 -9.14
C PHE A 205 18.18 2.55 -9.56
N PHE A 206 17.99 1.42 -10.25
CA PHE A 206 19.07 0.49 -10.54
C PHE A 206 20.01 0.95 -11.66
N ASN A 207 19.59 1.89 -12.51
CA ASN A 207 20.46 2.51 -13.51
C ASN A 207 21.07 3.84 -13.05
N ASN A 208 21.13 4.11 -11.73
CA ASN A 208 21.75 5.30 -11.14
C ASN A 208 21.23 6.64 -11.69
N LYS A 209 19.90 6.77 -11.87
CA LYS A 209 19.24 8.03 -12.25
C LYS A 209 18.73 8.77 -11.01
N GLU A 210 17.94 9.83 -11.20
CA GLU A 210 17.47 10.76 -10.14
C GLU A 210 16.88 10.09 -8.89
N ILE A 211 16.07 9.05 -9.05
CA ILE A 211 15.48 8.31 -7.91
C ILE A 211 16.53 7.57 -7.08
N ASN A 212 17.65 7.14 -7.67
CA ASN A 212 18.69 6.38 -6.98
C ASN A 212 19.27 7.16 -5.79
N SER A 213 19.83 8.34 -6.05
CA SER A 213 20.44 9.16 -5.01
C SER A 213 19.41 9.54 -3.95
N THR A 214 18.23 9.98 -4.39
CA THR A 214 17.16 10.43 -3.49
C THR A 214 16.68 9.34 -2.53
N LEU A 215 16.50 8.10 -3.01
CA LEU A 215 16.10 6.97 -2.15
C LEU A 215 17.22 6.55 -1.20
N LEU A 216 18.46 6.48 -1.68
CA LEU A 216 19.61 6.14 -0.85
C LEU A 216 19.79 7.14 0.29
N ASP A 217 19.73 8.43 -0.03
CA ASP A 217 19.85 9.51 0.95
C ASP A 217 18.75 9.46 2.00
N LYS A 218 17.50 9.31 1.56
CA LYS A 218 16.36 9.16 2.48
C LYS A 218 16.51 7.94 3.38
N ALA A 219 16.90 6.80 2.82
CA ALA A 219 17.08 5.57 3.58
C ALA A 219 18.20 5.69 4.63
N ILE A 220 19.36 6.25 4.25
CA ILE A 220 20.50 6.49 5.15
C ILE A 220 20.09 7.45 6.26
N PHE A 221 19.40 8.55 5.92
CA PHE A 221 18.91 9.49 6.92
C PHE A 221 17.97 8.83 7.93
N TYR A 222 16.98 8.04 7.46
CA TYR A 222 16.04 7.33 8.33
C TYR A 222 16.75 6.33 9.23
N ALA A 223 17.66 5.52 8.69
CA ALA A 223 18.36 4.51 9.47
C ALA A 223 19.32 5.13 10.50
N LYS A 224 20.07 6.18 10.15
CA LYS A 224 21.01 6.82 11.08
C LYS A 224 20.33 7.59 12.20
N ASN A 225 19.15 8.13 11.95
CA ASN A 225 18.42 8.95 12.91
C ASN A 225 17.23 8.21 13.55
N HIS A 226 17.14 6.89 13.40
CA HIS A 226 15.98 6.11 13.85
C HIS A 226 15.67 6.24 15.34
N GLU A 227 16.68 6.47 16.19
CA GLU A 227 16.48 6.68 17.63
C GLU A 227 15.83 8.02 17.94
N LYS A 228 16.21 9.06 17.19
CA LYS A 228 15.67 10.41 17.35
C LYS A 228 14.32 10.54 16.68
N TYR A 229 14.24 10.22 15.38
CA TYR A 229 13.04 10.29 14.57
C TYR A 229 12.42 8.90 14.40
N SER A 230 11.95 8.34 15.51
CA SER A 230 11.40 6.99 15.59
C SER A 230 9.98 6.87 15.01
N ILE A 231 9.38 7.96 14.55
CA ILE A 231 8.08 8.01 13.90
C ILE A 231 8.27 8.53 12.46
N ASN A 232 7.74 7.81 11.47
CA ASN A 232 7.69 8.30 10.09
C ASN A 232 6.25 8.51 9.66
N SER A 233 5.91 9.77 9.35
CA SER A 233 4.56 10.15 8.96
C SER A 233 4.49 10.40 7.46
N ILE A 234 3.48 9.85 6.80
CA ILE A 234 3.06 10.30 5.47
C ILE A 234 1.89 11.26 5.67
N PHE A 235 1.98 12.44 5.06
CA PHE A 235 0.91 13.43 5.03
C PHE A 235 0.47 13.66 3.58
N ALA A 236 -0.53 12.90 3.13
CA ALA A 236 -0.97 12.90 1.73
C ALA A 236 -2.09 13.92 1.50
N TYR A 237 -1.93 14.78 0.49
CA TYR A 237 -2.87 15.83 0.09
C TYR A 237 -3.75 15.37 -1.09
N SER A 238 -4.39 14.22 -0.88
CA SER A 238 -5.50 13.72 -1.69
C SER A 238 -6.25 12.68 -0.88
N GLU A 239 -7.58 12.78 -0.79
CA GLU A 239 -8.41 11.76 -0.13
C GLU A 239 -8.28 10.38 -0.79
N SER A 240 -7.98 10.33 -2.09
CA SER A 240 -7.76 9.08 -2.83
C SER A 240 -6.54 8.28 -2.32
N LEU A 241 -5.60 8.93 -1.63
CA LEU A 241 -4.41 8.28 -1.07
C LEU A 241 -4.63 7.69 0.33
N LYS A 242 -5.84 7.77 0.89
CA LYS A 242 -6.15 7.22 2.23
C LYS A 242 -5.68 5.78 2.39
N TYR A 243 -6.15 4.88 1.53
CA TYR A 243 -5.80 3.45 1.63
C TYR A 243 -4.34 3.16 1.26
N PHE A 244 -3.70 4.03 0.47
CA PHE A 244 -2.25 3.97 0.28
C PHE A 244 -1.51 4.22 1.61
N THR A 245 -1.95 5.18 2.43
CA THR A 245 -1.33 5.40 3.75
C THR A 245 -1.55 4.22 4.71
N GLU A 246 -2.70 3.55 4.64
CA GLU A 246 -2.97 2.31 5.40
C GLU A 246 -2.04 1.17 4.93
N TRP A 247 -1.88 1.00 3.62
CA TRP A 247 -0.93 0.04 3.04
C TRP A 247 0.52 0.33 3.48
N PHE A 248 0.94 1.59 3.46
CA PHE A 248 2.26 2.00 3.95
C PHE A 248 2.46 1.63 5.42
N VAL A 249 1.45 1.84 6.28
CA VAL A 249 1.53 1.47 7.70
C VAL A 249 1.85 -0.01 7.86
N GLN A 250 1.20 -0.89 7.11
CA GLN A 250 1.52 -2.31 7.13
C GLN A 250 2.93 -2.59 6.60
N LEU A 251 3.25 -2.06 5.41
CA LEU A 251 4.53 -2.30 4.75
C LEU A 251 5.69 -1.91 5.68
N TRP A 252 5.63 -0.72 6.26
CA TRP A 252 6.68 -0.15 7.08
C TRP A 252 6.76 -0.81 8.46
N GLY A 253 5.62 -0.93 9.13
CA GLY A 253 5.54 -1.44 10.50
C GLY A 253 5.95 -2.91 10.62
N GLU A 254 5.41 -3.79 9.76
CA GLU A 254 5.76 -5.21 9.81
C GLU A 254 7.18 -5.51 9.31
N SER A 255 7.73 -4.65 8.44
CA SER A 255 9.07 -4.85 7.89
C SER A 255 10.17 -4.36 8.83
N LEU A 256 9.97 -3.21 9.46
CA LEU A 256 11.02 -2.53 10.22
C LEU A 256 10.88 -2.67 11.73
N GLY A 257 9.69 -3.00 12.24
CA GLY A 257 9.44 -3.27 13.66
C GLY A 257 9.93 -4.68 14.06
N LYS A 258 11.19 -4.79 14.49
CA LYS A 258 11.87 -6.08 14.69
C LYS A 258 12.71 -6.12 15.96
N LYS A 259 12.95 -7.34 16.44
CA LYS A 259 14.13 -7.62 17.27
C LYS A 259 15.36 -7.52 16.37
N HIS A 260 16.33 -6.71 16.75
CA HIS A 260 17.57 -6.59 15.98
C HIS A 260 18.27 -7.96 15.90
N ARG A 261 18.85 -8.32 14.75
CA ARG A 261 19.42 -9.66 14.52
C ARG A 261 20.51 -10.00 15.53
N ASP A 262 21.35 -9.01 15.83
CA ASP A 262 22.57 -9.18 16.63
C ASP A 262 22.52 -8.46 17.99
N SER A 263 21.34 -8.01 18.44
CA SER A 263 21.23 -7.33 19.74
C SER A 263 19.91 -7.61 20.46
N ILE A 264 19.90 -7.32 21.76
CA ILE A 264 18.68 -7.40 22.58
C ILE A 264 17.70 -6.25 22.32
N CYS A 265 18.08 -5.28 21.48
CA CYS A 265 17.29 -4.10 21.24
C CYS A 265 16.16 -4.39 20.24
N ASN A 266 15.00 -3.79 20.50
CA ASN A 266 13.93 -3.70 19.53
C ASN A 266 14.16 -2.44 18.69
N ILE A 267 14.15 -2.60 17.38
CA ILE A 267 14.19 -1.49 16.43
C ILE A 267 12.82 -1.37 15.77
N GLY A 268 12.46 -0.15 15.40
CA GLY A 268 11.23 0.10 14.70
C GLY A 268 11.06 1.58 14.43
N LEU A 269 10.46 1.86 13.29
CA LEU A 269 10.03 3.18 12.91
C LEU A 269 8.51 3.14 12.87
N THR A 270 7.84 3.81 13.80
CA THR A 270 6.38 3.80 13.90
C THR A 270 5.78 4.55 12.72
N PRO A 271 5.06 3.89 11.81
CA PRO A 271 4.47 4.56 10.67
C PRO A 271 3.15 5.23 11.05
N ILE A 272 2.90 6.41 10.50
CA ILE A 272 1.63 7.13 10.64
C ILE A 272 1.15 7.58 9.25
N GLY A 273 -0.12 7.30 8.93
CA GLY A 273 -0.80 7.83 7.75
C GLY A 273 -1.70 9.00 8.10
N LEU A 274 -1.53 10.14 7.42
CA LEU A 274 -2.29 11.37 7.61
C LEU A 274 -2.82 11.86 6.26
N ILE A 275 -3.99 12.49 6.26
CA ILE A 275 -4.63 13.06 5.07
C ILE A 275 -4.83 14.57 5.23
N GLY A 276 -4.23 15.34 4.31
CA GLY A 276 -4.33 16.78 4.22
C GLY A 276 -5.48 17.22 3.31
N PRO A 277 -6.15 18.35 3.61
CA PRO A 277 -5.88 19.25 4.73
C PRO A 277 -6.56 18.82 6.05
N LYS A 278 -7.37 17.76 6.05
CA LYS A 278 -8.17 17.32 7.22
C LYS A 278 -7.33 17.20 8.49
N ASP A 279 -6.18 16.53 8.43
CA ASP A 279 -5.33 16.30 9.60
C ASP A 279 -4.44 17.48 9.98
N GLN A 280 -4.55 18.61 9.25
CA GLN A 280 -4.09 19.91 9.77
C GLN A 280 -4.86 20.31 11.03
N HIS A 281 -6.12 19.85 11.14
CA HIS A 281 -7.02 20.14 12.25
C HIS A 281 -7.05 19.03 13.30
N SER A 282 -6.11 18.08 13.26
CA SER A 282 -6.02 17.00 14.25
C SER A 282 -4.58 16.78 14.71
N PHE A 283 -3.70 16.35 13.80
CA PHE A 283 -2.36 15.85 14.13
C PHE A 283 -1.27 16.90 13.92
N LEU A 284 -1.50 17.92 13.08
CA LEU A 284 -0.48 18.92 12.76
C LEU A 284 0.03 19.68 13.99
N GLN A 285 -0.81 19.99 14.98
CA GLN A 285 -0.35 20.61 16.24
C GLN A 285 0.77 19.79 16.90
N LEU A 286 0.63 18.46 16.90
CA LEU A 286 1.62 17.54 17.47
C LEU A 286 2.91 17.49 16.64
N ILE A 287 2.83 17.73 15.32
CA ILE A 287 4.03 17.87 14.48
C ILE A 287 4.71 19.22 14.77
N MET A 288 3.93 20.31 14.81
CA MET A 288 4.44 21.69 14.97
C MET A 288 5.10 21.93 16.32
N GLU A 289 4.44 21.56 17.43
CA GLU A 289 4.90 21.92 18.79
C GLU A 289 5.18 20.71 19.69
N GLY A 290 4.88 19.50 19.21
CA GLY A 290 5.14 18.29 19.97
C GLY A 290 6.60 17.88 19.98
N LYS A 291 6.85 16.67 20.50
CA LYS A 291 8.20 16.09 20.54
C LYS A 291 8.79 15.99 19.13
N ARG A 292 10.06 16.37 18.99
CA ARG A 292 10.87 16.33 17.76
C ARG A 292 11.36 14.91 17.44
N ASP A 293 10.40 14.00 17.27
CA ASP A 293 10.62 12.56 17.04
C ASP A 293 10.00 12.03 15.74
N LYS A 294 9.65 12.92 14.82
CA LYS A 294 8.93 12.58 13.57
C LYS A 294 9.72 13.04 12.35
N THR A 295 9.73 12.22 11.31
CA THR A 295 9.88 12.70 9.92
C THR A 295 8.52 12.84 9.26
N VAL A 296 8.39 13.76 8.31
CA VAL A 296 7.13 14.01 7.59
C VAL A 296 7.39 14.00 6.09
N THR A 297 6.84 13.00 5.40
CA THR A 297 6.79 12.95 3.93
C THR A 297 5.46 13.50 3.45
N PHE A 298 5.47 14.62 2.74
CA PHE A 298 4.30 15.15 2.04
C PHE A 298 4.12 14.46 0.70
N ILE A 299 2.91 14.02 0.38
CA ILE A 299 2.57 13.48 -0.94
C ILE A 299 1.47 14.34 -1.55
N LYS A 300 1.70 14.91 -2.73
CA LYS A 300 0.67 15.68 -3.45
C LYS A 300 0.59 15.32 -4.92
N LEU A 301 -0.52 15.67 -5.55
CA LEU A 301 -0.73 15.49 -6.99
C LEU A 301 -0.37 16.79 -7.72
N LYS A 302 0.32 16.65 -8.85
CA LYS A 302 0.60 17.77 -9.75
C LYS A 302 -0.64 18.19 -10.54
N GLU A 303 -1.43 17.22 -10.97
CA GLU A 303 -2.62 17.44 -11.78
C GLU A 303 -3.85 16.84 -11.10
N PHE A 304 -4.94 17.59 -11.10
CA PHE A 304 -6.26 17.12 -10.66
C PHE A 304 -7.24 17.33 -11.81
N ASN A 305 -8.01 16.29 -12.11
CA ASN A 305 -9.12 16.33 -13.06
C ASN A 305 -10.36 15.75 -12.35
N PRO A 306 -11.57 16.33 -12.49
CA PRO A 306 -11.87 17.60 -13.18
C PRO A 306 -11.35 18.83 -12.42
N LYS A 307 -11.15 19.93 -13.14
CA LYS A 307 -10.80 21.23 -12.54
C LYS A 307 -12.06 21.90 -11.98
N LEU A 308 -12.20 21.87 -10.66
CA LEU A 308 -13.29 22.54 -9.93
C LEU A 308 -12.79 23.86 -9.37
N ASN A 309 -13.57 24.93 -9.56
CA ASN A 309 -13.24 26.26 -9.06
C ASN A 309 -14.23 26.71 -7.99
N ILE A 310 -13.72 27.50 -7.04
CA ILE A 310 -14.56 28.23 -6.09
C ILE A 310 -15.31 29.31 -6.89
N PRO A 311 -16.65 29.31 -6.87
CA PRO A 311 -17.42 30.24 -7.66
C PRO A 311 -17.20 31.67 -7.16
N ALA A 312 -17.13 32.63 -8.09
CA ALA A 312 -17.04 34.04 -7.74
C ALA A 312 -18.39 34.60 -7.27
N ILE A 313 -18.75 34.27 -6.03
CA ILE A 313 -19.95 34.76 -5.36
C ILE A 313 -19.54 35.41 -4.04
N THR A 314 -20.17 36.53 -3.71
CA THR A 314 -20.06 37.13 -2.38
C THR A 314 -21.19 36.59 -1.52
N LEU A 315 -20.84 36.01 -0.37
CA LEU A 315 -21.80 35.56 0.62
C LEU A 315 -21.90 36.61 1.75
N PRO A 316 -23.11 37.05 2.16
CA PRO A 316 -23.26 38.04 3.22
C PRO A 316 -22.53 37.64 4.50
N HIS A 317 -21.81 38.59 5.11
CA HIS A 317 -20.94 38.41 6.29
C HIS A 317 -19.63 37.64 6.07
N LEU A 318 -19.37 37.18 4.84
CA LEU A 318 -18.15 36.46 4.46
C LEU A 318 -17.37 37.19 3.36
N GLU A 319 -17.58 38.48 3.17
CA GLU A 319 -16.96 39.28 2.10
C GLU A 319 -15.43 39.26 2.18
N ALA A 320 -14.86 39.12 3.39
CA ALA A 320 -13.43 38.97 3.59
C ALA A 320 -12.84 37.69 2.94
N LEU A 321 -13.68 36.68 2.68
CA LEU A 321 -13.29 35.42 2.04
C LEU A 321 -13.43 35.46 0.52
N ASP A 322 -13.85 36.58 -0.07
CA ASP A 322 -13.89 36.76 -1.53
C ASP A 322 -12.49 36.64 -2.18
N ILE A 323 -11.42 36.66 -1.38
CA ILE A 323 -10.06 36.29 -1.80
C ILE A 323 -9.98 34.88 -2.38
N LEU A 324 -10.91 33.99 -2.02
CA LEU A 324 -11.00 32.62 -2.53
C LEU A 324 -11.65 32.52 -3.92
N ASN A 325 -12.30 33.60 -4.38
CA ASN A 325 -13.08 33.58 -5.62
C ASN A 325 -12.18 33.26 -6.82
N ASN A 326 -12.66 32.34 -7.68
CA ASN A 326 -11.97 31.81 -8.86
C ASN A 326 -10.68 31.02 -8.57
N ILE A 327 -10.29 30.80 -7.30
CA ILE A 327 -9.23 29.85 -6.97
C ILE A 327 -9.75 28.44 -7.26
N SER A 328 -8.95 27.62 -7.94
CA SER A 328 -9.30 26.21 -8.14
C SER A 328 -9.13 25.44 -6.83
N PHE A 329 -9.98 24.44 -6.56
CA PHE A 329 -9.80 23.57 -5.40
C PHE A 329 -8.45 22.83 -5.45
N HIS A 330 -7.95 22.57 -6.66
CA HIS A 330 -6.61 22.05 -6.92
C HIS A 330 -5.51 22.98 -6.38
N ASP A 331 -5.55 24.27 -6.76
CA ASP A 331 -4.57 25.24 -6.31
C ASP A 331 -4.70 25.43 -4.80
N LEU A 332 -5.92 25.47 -4.27
CA LEU A 332 -6.16 25.63 -2.85
C LEU A 332 -5.53 24.50 -2.02
N ILE A 333 -5.77 23.23 -2.36
CA ILE A 333 -5.20 22.10 -1.60
C ILE A 333 -3.67 22.05 -1.74
N ASN A 334 -3.13 22.42 -2.90
CA ASN A 334 -1.68 22.48 -3.12
C ASN A 334 -1.02 23.64 -2.36
N MET A 335 -1.64 24.83 -2.34
CA MET A 335 -1.20 25.96 -1.53
C MET A 335 -1.25 25.64 -0.04
N GLN A 336 -2.30 24.95 0.42
CA GLN A 336 -2.37 24.46 1.79
C GLN A 336 -1.21 23.51 2.12
N CYS A 337 -0.90 22.55 1.23
CA CYS A 337 0.24 21.65 1.39
C CYS A 337 1.56 22.41 1.48
N ASP A 338 1.83 23.26 0.49
CA ASP A 338 3.09 24.00 0.40
C ASP A 338 3.26 24.96 1.59
N SER A 339 2.17 25.60 2.06
CA SER A 339 2.20 26.47 3.25
C SER A 339 2.59 25.71 4.52
N ILE A 340 2.12 24.48 4.70
CA ILE A 340 2.51 23.65 5.85
C ILE A 340 3.96 23.18 5.74
N ILE A 341 4.42 22.82 4.53
CA ILE A 341 5.82 22.51 4.30
C ILE A 341 6.69 23.71 4.69
N GLU A 342 6.37 24.91 4.20
CA GLU A 342 7.10 26.14 4.54
C GLU A 342 7.09 26.43 6.05
N ALA A 343 5.95 26.25 6.72
CA ALA A 343 5.86 26.41 8.17
C ALA A 343 6.77 25.42 8.93
N LEU A 344 6.78 24.16 8.53
CA LEU A 344 7.64 23.14 9.14
C LEU A 344 9.13 23.32 8.84
N LEU A 345 9.48 23.89 7.68
CA LEU A 345 10.88 24.21 7.37
C LEU A 345 11.42 25.37 8.20
N ASN A 346 10.55 26.24 8.72
CA ASN A 346 10.93 27.27 9.68
C ASN A 346 11.07 26.71 11.11
N GLU A 347 10.52 25.53 11.37
CA GLU A 347 10.70 24.81 12.62
C GLU A 347 12.03 24.05 12.62
N LYS A 348 12.71 24.07 13.77
CA LYS A 348 13.96 23.29 13.92
C LYS A 348 13.65 21.83 14.17
N GLU A 349 14.48 20.95 13.60
CA GLU A 349 14.53 19.51 13.90
C GLU A 349 13.27 18.73 13.51
N ILE A 350 12.59 19.13 12.43
CA ILE A 350 11.53 18.33 11.79
C ILE A 350 12.00 17.99 10.38
N PRO A 351 12.49 16.77 10.12
CA PRO A 351 12.90 16.37 8.78
C PRO A 351 11.67 16.24 7.87
N VAL A 352 11.67 17.02 6.80
CA VAL A 352 10.60 17.05 5.80
C VAL A 352 11.11 16.58 4.45
N ASP A 353 10.31 15.80 3.73
CA ASP A 353 10.46 15.56 2.31
C ASP A 353 9.12 15.65 1.58
N LYS A 354 9.17 15.81 0.26
CA LYS A 354 7.99 15.93 -0.60
C LYS A 354 8.11 14.99 -1.79
N ILE A 355 7.03 14.27 -2.05
CA ILE A 355 6.81 13.48 -3.25
C ILE A 355 5.64 14.10 -4.01
N GLU A 356 5.88 14.44 -5.28
CA GLU A 356 4.84 14.87 -6.21
C GLU A 356 4.63 13.78 -7.26
N ILE A 357 3.41 13.21 -7.28
CA ILE A 357 2.98 12.28 -8.32
C ILE A 357 2.13 13.03 -9.36
N LEU A 358 2.08 12.52 -10.59
CA LEU A 358 1.55 13.28 -11.71
C LEU A 358 0.04 13.50 -11.58
N ALA A 359 -0.72 12.41 -11.49
CA ALA A 359 -2.17 12.45 -11.41
C ALA A 359 -2.72 11.21 -10.69
N VAL A 360 -4.04 11.12 -10.60
CA VAL A 360 -4.74 9.90 -10.20
C VAL A 360 -4.85 8.96 -11.40
N ASP A 361 -3.82 8.12 -11.55
CA ASP A 361 -3.73 7.13 -12.64
C ASP A 361 -2.92 5.89 -12.20
N ALA A 362 -3.09 4.78 -12.92
CA ALA A 362 -2.49 3.49 -12.58
C ALA A 362 -0.96 3.56 -12.52
N LYS A 363 -0.34 4.31 -13.45
CA LYS A 363 1.12 4.45 -13.54
C LYS A 363 1.69 5.20 -12.34
N SER A 364 1.05 6.30 -11.94
CA SER A 364 1.45 7.12 -10.79
C SER A 364 1.43 6.32 -9.49
N ILE A 365 0.35 5.56 -9.22
CA ILE A 365 0.27 4.74 -8.00
C ILE A 365 1.19 3.52 -8.05
N GLY A 366 1.40 2.91 -9.22
CA GLY A 366 2.34 1.80 -9.38
C GLY A 366 3.77 2.21 -9.06
N GLY A 367 4.20 3.37 -9.55
CA GLY A 367 5.50 3.96 -9.19
C GLY A 367 5.61 4.26 -7.70
N LEU A 368 4.58 4.84 -7.08
CA LEU A 368 4.58 5.18 -5.66
C LEU A 368 4.64 3.93 -4.76
N MET A 369 3.90 2.87 -5.10
CA MET A 369 3.95 1.59 -4.39
C MET A 369 5.37 1.02 -4.44
N TYR A 370 5.95 0.88 -5.63
CA TYR A 370 7.30 0.32 -5.77
C TYR A 370 8.38 1.18 -5.09
N TYR A 371 8.22 2.51 -5.10
CA TYR A 371 9.12 3.42 -4.38
C TYR A 371 9.18 3.09 -2.88
N TYR A 372 8.03 2.85 -2.24
CA TYR A 372 7.98 2.53 -0.81
C TYR A 372 8.38 1.09 -0.50
N GLU A 373 8.09 0.12 -1.38
CA GLU A 373 8.65 -1.23 -1.26
C GLU A 373 10.17 -1.19 -1.24
N LEU A 374 10.77 -0.49 -2.20
CA LEU A 374 12.21 -0.31 -2.31
C LEU A 374 12.81 0.46 -1.12
N LEU A 375 12.20 1.58 -0.72
CA LEU A 375 12.64 2.34 0.45
C LEU A 375 12.65 1.48 1.72
N THR A 376 11.64 0.64 1.89
CA THR A 376 11.52 -0.26 3.05
C THR A 376 12.68 -1.27 3.08
N SER A 377 13.04 -1.85 1.93
CA SER A 377 14.20 -2.75 1.84
C SER A 377 15.52 -2.04 2.13
N LEU A 378 15.70 -0.82 1.60
CA LEU A 378 16.90 -0.01 1.87
C LEU A 378 17.06 0.28 3.36
N VAL A 379 16.00 0.75 4.02
CA VAL A 379 16.03 1.04 5.45
C VAL A 379 16.22 -0.24 6.28
N GLY A 380 15.56 -1.33 5.93
CA GLY A 380 15.71 -2.61 6.63
C GLY A 380 17.14 -3.16 6.57
N GLN A 381 17.80 -3.04 5.41
CA GLN A 381 19.21 -3.39 5.23
C GLN A 381 20.14 -2.55 6.11
N LEU A 382 19.89 -1.24 6.20
CA LEU A 382 20.68 -0.33 7.03
C LEU A 382 20.44 -0.54 8.54
N LEU A 383 19.23 -0.89 8.94
CA LEU A 383 18.88 -1.20 10.33
C LEU A 383 19.31 -2.61 10.77
N GLY A 384 19.84 -3.43 9.86
CA GLY A 384 20.31 -4.79 10.19
C GLY A 384 19.17 -5.75 10.56
N VAL A 385 17.97 -5.55 10.03
CA VAL A 385 16.79 -6.37 10.34
C VAL A 385 16.38 -7.28 9.19
N ASP A 386 15.58 -8.30 9.50
CA ASP A 386 14.92 -9.09 8.46
C ASP A 386 13.60 -8.42 8.04
N THR A 387 13.70 -7.67 6.94
CA THR A 387 12.61 -6.91 6.31
C THR A 387 11.45 -7.79 5.89
N TYR A 388 11.65 -9.09 5.62
CA TYR A 388 10.69 -9.93 4.89
C TYR A 388 9.97 -10.96 5.75
N ASN A 389 10.46 -11.25 6.95
CA ASN A 389 9.78 -12.13 7.90
C ASN A 389 8.71 -11.37 8.72
N GLN A 390 8.00 -12.06 9.64
CA GLN A 390 7.13 -11.41 10.64
C GLN A 390 6.89 -12.30 11.88
N PRO A 391 7.93 -12.77 12.59
CA PRO A 391 7.77 -13.77 13.65
C PRO A 391 6.86 -13.32 14.81
N GLY A 392 6.78 -12.00 15.07
CA GLY A 392 5.97 -11.46 16.17
C GLY A 392 4.47 -11.71 16.06
N VAL A 393 3.92 -11.89 14.85
CA VAL A 393 2.48 -12.09 14.66
C VAL A 393 2.02 -13.52 14.95
N GLU A 394 2.94 -14.49 15.02
CA GLU A 394 2.59 -15.90 15.20
C GLU A 394 2.16 -16.23 16.64
N ALA A 395 2.64 -15.48 17.64
CA ALA A 395 2.29 -15.72 19.03
C ALA A 395 0.76 -15.68 19.28
N GLY A 396 0.08 -14.67 18.74
CA GLY A 396 -1.38 -14.54 18.82
C GLY A 396 -2.09 -15.69 18.10
N LYS A 397 -1.58 -16.13 16.94
CA LYS A 397 -2.16 -17.23 16.16
C LYS A 397 -2.05 -18.58 16.89
N ILE A 398 -0.94 -18.84 17.56
CA ILE A 398 -0.75 -20.07 18.36
C ILE A 398 -1.77 -20.12 19.49
N ILE A 399 -1.88 -19.04 20.27
CA ILE A 399 -2.84 -18.93 21.37
C ILE A 399 -4.28 -19.10 20.87
N LEU A 400 -4.62 -18.51 19.72
CA LEU A 400 -5.95 -18.67 19.11
C LEU A 400 -6.21 -20.14 18.72
N LYS A 401 -5.25 -20.82 18.09
CA LYS A 401 -5.37 -22.25 17.72
C LYS A 401 -5.59 -23.13 18.94
N GLU A 402 -4.91 -22.86 20.05
CA GLU A 402 -5.11 -23.58 21.32
C GLU A 402 -6.53 -23.37 21.85
N LYS A 403 -7.02 -22.12 21.86
CA LYS A 403 -8.40 -21.80 22.26
C LYS A 403 -9.42 -22.53 21.39
N LEU A 404 -9.27 -22.50 20.07
CA LEU A 404 -10.18 -23.19 19.13
C LEU A 404 -10.18 -24.72 19.32
N SER A 405 -9.01 -25.30 19.59
CA SER A 405 -8.87 -26.74 19.85
C SER A 405 -9.54 -27.16 21.16
N SER A 406 -9.62 -26.26 22.14
CA SER A 406 -10.32 -26.51 23.41
C SER A 406 -11.85 -26.49 23.28
N ILE A 407 -12.40 -25.79 22.29
CA ILE A 407 -13.85 -25.73 22.02
C ILE A 407 -14.31 -26.96 21.23
N SER A 408 -13.43 -27.56 20.44
CA SER A 408 -13.72 -28.73 19.60
C SER A 408 -13.66 -30.06 20.36
N LYS A 409 -13.35 -30.04 21.66
CA LYS A 409 -13.39 -31.17 22.58
C LYS A 409 -14.60 -31.03 23.49
#